data_AF-A0A8T6B598-F1
#
_entry.id   AF-A0A8T6B598-F1
#
_cell.length_a   1.000
_cell.length_b   1.000
_cell.length_c   1.000
_cell.angle_alpha   90.00
_cell.angle_beta   90.00
_cell.angle_gamma   90.00
#
_symmetry.space_group_name_H-M   'P 1'
#
loop_
_entity.id
_entity.type
_entity.pdbx_description
1 polymer ?
#
loop_
_entity_poly.entity_id
_entity_poly.type
_entity_poly.pdbx_seq_one_letter_code
_entity_poly.pdbx_strand_id
1 'polypeptide(L)'
;HVYLKPDRLVDPEAFGVHGIADEFLLDKPTFAEVADEFMDYIRGAELVIHNAAFDIGFMDYEFSLLKRDIPKTNTFCKVTDSLAVARKMFPGKRNSLDALCARYEIDNSKRTLHGALLDAQILAEVYLAMTGGQTSMAFAMEGETQQQQGEATIQRIVRQASKLRVVFATDEEIAAHEARLDLVQKKGGSCLWRA
;
A
#
# COMPACT_ATOMS: atom_id res chain seq x y z
N HIS A 1 10.46 -15.53 -20.78
CA HIS A 1 11.57 -15.15 -19.89
C HIS A 1 12.69 -14.63 -20.76
N VAL A 2 13.17 -13.42 -20.50
CA VAL A 2 14.20 -12.75 -21.30
C VAL A 2 15.21 -12.09 -20.38
N TYR A 3 16.45 -11.97 -20.86
CA TYR A 3 17.46 -11.10 -20.27
C TYR A 3 17.61 -9.88 -21.15
N LEU A 4 17.96 -8.75 -20.56
CA LEU A 4 18.10 -7.47 -21.27
C LEU A 4 19.52 -6.96 -21.13
N LYS A 5 20.05 -6.40 -22.21
CA LYS A 5 21.33 -5.71 -22.18
C LYS A 5 21.19 -4.35 -21.48
N PRO A 6 21.89 -4.11 -20.37
CA PRO A 6 21.95 -2.78 -19.78
C PRO A 6 22.96 -1.91 -20.54
N ASP A 7 22.63 -0.64 -20.77
CA ASP A 7 23.58 0.35 -21.32
C ASP A 7 24.50 0.94 -20.22
N ARG A 8 24.76 0.15 -19.17
CA ARG A 8 25.59 0.50 -18.01
C ARG A 8 26.14 -0.77 -17.36
N LEU A 9 27.19 -0.61 -16.55
CA LEU A 9 27.68 -1.69 -15.71
C LEU A 9 26.66 -2.05 -14.63
N VAL A 10 26.57 -3.35 -14.36
CA VAL A 10 25.82 -3.93 -13.25
C VAL A 10 26.50 -3.52 -11.94
N ASP A 11 25.69 -3.09 -10.98
CA ASP A 11 26.18 -2.70 -9.66
C ASP A 11 26.73 -3.94 -8.91
N PRO A 12 27.89 -3.87 -8.24
CA PRO A 12 28.41 -4.98 -7.44
C PRO A 12 27.41 -5.57 -6.43
N GLU A 13 26.53 -4.73 -5.85
CA GLU A 13 25.48 -5.20 -4.93
C GLU A 13 24.45 -6.08 -5.66
N ALA A 14 24.01 -5.66 -6.86
CA ALA A 14 23.08 -6.42 -7.68
C ALA A 14 23.71 -7.76 -8.15
N PHE A 15 24.98 -7.71 -8.56
CA PHE A 15 25.74 -8.93 -8.89
C PHE A 15 25.80 -9.91 -7.72
N GLY A 16 25.98 -9.44 -6.49
CA GLY A 16 25.95 -10.30 -5.30
C GLY A 16 24.59 -10.98 -5.05
N VAL A 17 23.50 -10.41 -5.53
CA VAL A 17 22.13 -10.92 -5.33
C VAL A 17 21.72 -11.92 -6.41
N HIS A 18 21.96 -11.60 -7.68
CA HIS A 18 21.50 -12.41 -8.82
C HIS A 18 22.62 -13.11 -9.61
N GLY A 19 23.89 -12.72 -9.42
CA GLY A 19 25.07 -13.35 -10.05
C GLY A 19 25.14 -13.21 -11.57
N ILE A 20 24.60 -12.12 -12.12
CA ILE A 20 24.53 -11.90 -13.58
C ILE A 20 25.64 -10.95 -13.95
N ALA A 21 26.65 -11.46 -14.66
CA ALA A 21 27.80 -10.68 -15.12
C ALA A 21 27.46 -9.83 -16.34
N ASP A 22 28.14 -8.70 -16.49
CA ASP A 22 27.96 -7.78 -17.63
C ASP A 22 28.16 -8.49 -18.97
N GLU A 23 29.17 -9.35 -19.07
CA GLU A 23 29.52 -10.06 -20.30
C GLU A 23 28.41 -11.00 -20.79
N PHE A 24 27.60 -11.54 -19.87
CA PHE A 24 26.45 -12.38 -20.21
C PHE A 24 25.29 -11.56 -20.80
N LEU A 25 25.22 -10.27 -20.50
CA LEU A 25 24.13 -9.40 -20.93
C LEU A 25 24.44 -8.68 -22.25
N LEU A 26 25.71 -8.62 -22.68
CA LEU A 26 26.13 -7.86 -23.87
C LEU A 26 25.49 -8.32 -25.18
N ASP A 27 25.20 -9.62 -25.32
CA ASP A 27 24.59 -10.22 -26.50
C ASP A 27 23.06 -10.32 -26.43
N LYS A 28 22.45 -9.83 -25.33
CA LYS A 28 21.01 -9.87 -25.11
C LYS A 28 20.31 -8.70 -25.79
N PRO A 29 19.01 -8.83 -26.10
CA PRO A 29 18.25 -7.72 -26.68
C PRO A 29 18.19 -6.53 -25.72
N THR A 30 18.06 -5.34 -26.27
CA THR A 30 17.69 -4.12 -25.57
C THR A 30 16.21 -4.17 -25.18
N PHE A 31 15.80 -3.35 -24.20
CA PHE A 31 14.38 -3.26 -23.83
C PHE A 31 13.51 -2.84 -25.01
N ALA A 32 14.00 -1.93 -25.87
CA ALA A 32 13.26 -1.43 -27.04
C ALA A 32 12.86 -2.54 -28.03
N GLU A 33 13.67 -3.60 -28.16
CA GLU A 33 13.41 -4.71 -29.09
C GLU A 33 12.31 -5.64 -28.59
N VAL A 34 12.12 -5.76 -27.26
CA VAL A 34 11.14 -6.67 -26.66
C VAL A 34 9.94 -5.95 -26.03
N ALA A 35 9.96 -4.63 -25.97
CA ALA A 35 8.97 -3.83 -25.24
C ALA A 35 7.54 -4.08 -25.74
N ASP A 36 7.32 -4.14 -27.06
CA ASP A 36 6.00 -4.39 -27.63
C ASP A 36 5.48 -5.79 -27.32
N GLU A 37 6.33 -6.81 -27.49
CA GLU A 37 6.00 -8.20 -27.15
C GLU A 37 5.68 -8.35 -25.66
N PHE A 38 6.48 -7.70 -24.80
CA PHE A 38 6.26 -7.71 -23.36
C PHE A 38 4.98 -6.98 -22.96
N MET A 39 4.69 -5.82 -23.55
CA MET A 39 3.44 -5.09 -23.30
C MET A 39 2.23 -5.95 -23.66
N ASP A 40 2.23 -6.58 -24.83
CA ASP A 40 1.11 -7.41 -25.26
C ASP A 40 0.94 -8.67 -24.40
N TYR A 41 2.04 -9.21 -23.84
CA TYR A 41 1.99 -10.31 -22.89
C TYR A 41 1.31 -9.93 -21.56
N ILE A 42 1.54 -8.72 -21.05
CA ILE A 42 0.99 -8.29 -19.76
C ILE A 42 -0.36 -7.56 -19.86
N ARG A 43 -0.73 -7.08 -21.06
CA ARG A 43 -1.88 -6.19 -21.26
C ARG A 43 -3.18 -6.79 -20.72
N GLY A 44 -3.87 -6.03 -19.87
CA GLY A 44 -5.16 -6.43 -19.31
C GLY A 44 -5.08 -7.49 -18.20
N ALA A 45 -3.88 -7.91 -17.80
CA ALA A 45 -3.68 -8.88 -16.73
C ALA A 45 -3.69 -8.23 -15.34
N GLU A 46 -3.80 -9.08 -14.31
CA GLU A 46 -3.45 -8.72 -12.94
C GLU A 46 -1.98 -9.09 -12.69
N LEU A 47 -1.17 -8.07 -12.44
CA LEU A 47 0.23 -8.20 -12.10
C LEU A 47 0.37 -8.35 -10.59
N VAL A 48 0.63 -9.58 -10.16
CA VAL A 48 0.97 -9.89 -8.77
C VAL A 48 2.49 -9.81 -8.61
N ILE A 49 2.95 -8.80 -7.87
CA ILE A 49 4.38 -8.50 -7.71
C ILE A 49 4.72 -8.44 -6.23
N HIS A 50 5.89 -8.92 -5.83
CA HIS A 50 6.36 -8.83 -4.45
C HIS A 50 7.23 -7.59 -4.29
N ASN A 51 6.74 -6.59 -3.52
CA ASN A 51 7.30 -5.23 -3.50
C ASN A 51 7.05 -4.45 -4.81
N ALA A 52 5.78 -4.42 -5.24
CA ALA A 52 5.36 -3.89 -6.55
C ALA A 52 5.86 -2.47 -6.88
N ALA A 53 6.13 -1.63 -5.87
CA ALA A 53 6.67 -0.29 -6.10
C ALA A 53 8.01 -0.29 -6.84
N PHE A 54 8.84 -1.32 -6.66
CA PHE A 54 10.12 -1.45 -7.32
C PHE A 54 9.94 -1.77 -8.81
N ASP A 55 9.31 -2.90 -9.13
CA ASP A 55 9.16 -3.37 -10.51
C ASP A 55 8.29 -2.43 -11.35
N ILE A 56 7.18 -1.91 -10.80
CA ILE A 56 6.35 -0.94 -11.53
C ILE A 56 7.12 0.36 -11.78
N GLY A 57 7.97 0.78 -10.84
CA GLY A 57 8.86 1.91 -11.04
C GLY A 57 9.82 1.71 -12.21
N PHE A 58 10.42 0.52 -12.32
CA PHE A 58 11.28 0.16 -13.46
C PHE A 58 10.49 0.05 -14.77
N MET A 59 9.36 -0.65 -14.77
CA MET A 59 8.54 -0.81 -15.98
C MET A 59 8.08 0.54 -16.54
N ASP A 60 7.52 1.40 -15.68
CA ASP A 60 7.04 2.73 -16.10
C ASP A 60 8.18 3.63 -16.57
N TYR A 61 9.36 3.53 -15.93
CA TYR A 61 10.55 4.26 -16.34
C TYR A 61 11.05 3.79 -17.71
N GLU A 62 11.23 2.48 -17.90
CA GLU A 62 11.68 1.90 -19.17
C GLU A 62 10.71 2.19 -20.32
N PHE A 63 9.39 2.11 -20.09
CA PHE A 63 8.40 2.53 -21.08
C PHE A 63 8.51 4.00 -21.45
N SER A 64 8.82 4.87 -20.49
CA SER A 64 9.02 6.30 -20.75
C SER A 64 10.28 6.59 -21.58
N LEU A 65 11.34 5.79 -21.42
CA LEU A 65 12.59 5.93 -22.17
C LEU A 65 12.43 5.62 -23.66
N LEU A 66 11.41 4.86 -24.05
CA LEU A 66 11.12 4.54 -25.45
C LEU A 66 10.60 5.75 -26.24
N LYS A 67 10.16 6.83 -25.58
CA LYS A 67 9.64 8.07 -26.22
C LYS A 67 8.54 7.82 -27.26
N ARG A 68 7.69 6.82 -27.00
CA ARG A 68 6.55 6.40 -27.83
C ARG A 68 5.19 6.73 -27.19
N ASP A 69 5.19 7.57 -26.17
CA ASP A 69 4.00 7.92 -25.37
C ASP A 69 3.25 6.69 -24.81
N ILE A 70 4.01 5.65 -24.44
CA ILE A 70 3.46 4.46 -23.79
C ILE A 70 2.96 4.86 -22.40
N PRO A 71 1.69 4.54 -22.04
CA PRO A 71 1.14 4.91 -20.75
C PRO A 71 1.76 4.06 -19.62
N LYS A 72 1.57 4.50 -18.38
CA LYS A 72 2.02 3.76 -17.19
C LYS A 72 1.33 2.40 -17.08
N THR A 73 2.04 1.42 -16.56
CA THR A 73 1.60 0.03 -16.39
C THR A 73 0.27 -0.07 -15.64
N ASN A 74 0.09 0.75 -14.59
CA ASN A 74 -1.13 0.76 -13.77
C ASN A 74 -2.39 1.26 -14.51
N THR A 75 -2.26 1.81 -15.72
CA THR A 75 -3.40 2.29 -16.51
C THR A 75 -4.05 1.18 -17.34
N PHE A 76 -3.30 0.12 -17.66
CA PHE A 76 -3.79 -0.99 -18.48
C PHE A 76 -3.64 -2.36 -17.81
N CYS A 77 -2.97 -2.44 -16.66
CA CYS A 77 -2.88 -3.63 -15.82
C CYS A 77 -3.33 -3.31 -14.39
N LYS A 78 -3.97 -4.29 -13.74
CA LYS A 78 -4.21 -4.23 -12.30
C LYS A 78 -2.91 -4.60 -11.59
N VAL A 79 -2.41 -3.74 -10.71
CA VAL A 79 -1.19 -4.00 -9.92
C VAL A 79 -1.58 -4.43 -8.52
N THR A 80 -1.14 -5.62 -8.11
CA THR A 80 -1.36 -6.18 -6.78
C THR A 80 -0.02 -6.43 -6.09
N ASP A 81 0.25 -5.68 -5.02
CA ASP A 81 1.44 -5.91 -4.19
C ASP A 81 1.21 -7.08 -3.22
N SER A 82 1.80 -8.23 -3.54
CA SER A 82 1.74 -9.43 -2.69
C SER A 82 2.38 -9.22 -1.32
N LEU A 83 3.35 -8.30 -1.19
CA LEU A 83 3.95 -7.97 0.10
C LEU A 83 2.95 -7.24 1.00
N ALA A 84 2.15 -6.34 0.43
CA ALA A 84 1.06 -5.68 1.16
C ALA A 84 0.01 -6.69 1.62
N VAL A 85 -0.35 -7.66 0.76
CA VAL A 85 -1.27 -8.75 1.12
C VAL A 85 -0.68 -9.60 2.26
N ALA A 86 0.60 -9.98 2.16
CA ALA A 86 1.30 -10.74 3.19
C ALA A 86 1.38 -9.98 4.53
N ARG A 87 1.63 -8.67 4.50
CA ARG A 87 1.65 -7.80 5.70
C ARG A 87 0.28 -7.72 6.36
N LYS A 88 -0.81 -7.72 5.59
CA LYS A 88 -2.17 -7.75 6.12
C LYS A 88 -2.51 -9.09 6.77
N MET A 89 -2.10 -10.20 6.15
CA MET A 89 -2.33 -11.56 6.69
C MET A 89 -1.45 -11.87 7.91
N PHE A 90 -0.21 -11.38 7.92
CA PHE A 90 0.79 -11.70 8.93
C PHE A 90 1.44 -10.42 9.48
N PRO A 91 0.68 -9.60 10.23
CA PRO A 91 1.21 -8.36 10.80
C PRO A 91 2.31 -8.64 11.82
N GLY A 92 3.38 -7.83 11.78
CA GLY A 92 4.53 -7.95 12.68
C GLY A 92 5.44 -9.16 12.44
N LYS A 93 5.23 -9.92 11.36
CA LYS A 93 6.10 -11.04 10.96
C LYS A 93 6.99 -10.66 9.78
N ARG A 94 8.04 -11.46 9.56
CA ARG A 94 8.82 -11.41 8.31
C ARG A 94 7.91 -11.86 7.17
N ASN A 95 7.82 -11.03 6.14
CA ASN A 95 6.99 -11.24 4.95
C ASN A 95 7.83 -11.15 3.67
N SER A 96 9.14 -11.43 3.75
CA SER A 96 9.97 -11.65 2.56
C SER A 96 9.55 -12.95 1.87
N LEU A 97 9.85 -13.06 0.57
CA LEU A 97 9.56 -14.27 -0.21
C LEU A 97 10.09 -15.54 0.49
N ASP A 98 11.35 -15.53 0.95
CA ASP A 98 11.93 -16.68 1.68
C ASP A 98 11.18 -17.04 2.97
N ALA A 99 10.70 -16.03 3.72
CA ALA A 99 9.94 -16.25 4.94
C ALA A 99 8.55 -16.82 4.65
N LEU A 100 7.95 -16.47 3.50
CA LEU A 100 6.69 -17.03 3.05
C LEU A 100 6.88 -18.45 2.51
N CYS A 101 7.96 -18.74 1.78
CA CYS A 101 8.29 -20.09 1.34
C CYS A 101 8.44 -21.05 2.53
N ALA A 102 9.22 -20.65 3.54
CA ALA A 102 9.39 -21.44 4.76
C ALA A 102 8.08 -21.66 5.53
N ARG A 103 7.13 -20.70 5.48
CA ARG A 103 5.83 -20.81 6.14
C ARG A 103 4.89 -21.78 5.44
N TYR A 104 4.91 -21.79 4.12
CA TYR A 104 4.03 -22.62 3.29
C TYR A 104 4.69 -23.92 2.81
N GLU A 105 5.87 -24.24 3.33
CA GLU A 105 6.63 -25.45 2.97
C GLU A 105 6.93 -25.54 1.46
N ILE A 106 7.13 -24.39 0.82
CA ILE A 106 7.48 -24.29 -0.60
C ILE A 106 9.00 -24.42 -0.74
N ASP A 107 9.45 -25.35 -1.58
CA ASP A 107 10.86 -25.62 -1.80
C ASP A 107 11.54 -24.47 -2.56
N ASN A 108 12.39 -23.72 -1.87
CA ASN A 108 13.28 -22.72 -2.46
C ASN A 108 14.75 -23.18 -2.45
N SER A 109 15.05 -24.46 -2.25
CA SER A 109 16.44 -24.96 -2.15
C SER A 109 17.27 -24.74 -3.43
N LYS A 110 16.61 -24.68 -4.60
CA LYS A 110 17.24 -24.36 -5.88
C LYS A 110 17.53 -22.88 -6.08
N ARG A 111 17.10 -22.02 -5.14
CA ARG A 111 17.24 -20.56 -5.17
C ARG A 111 18.55 -20.12 -4.51
N THR A 112 19.69 -20.59 -5.02
CA THR A 112 21.01 -20.17 -4.51
C THR A 112 21.28 -18.69 -4.81
N LEU A 113 20.78 -18.20 -5.94
CA LEU A 113 20.77 -16.78 -6.34
C LEU A 113 19.35 -16.37 -6.74
N HIS A 114 19.06 -15.08 -6.62
CA HIS A 114 17.76 -14.54 -7.04
C HIS A 114 17.69 -14.55 -8.56
N GLY A 115 16.66 -15.22 -9.11
CA GLY A 115 16.43 -15.29 -10.54
C GLY A 115 14.98 -14.96 -10.84
N ALA A 116 14.73 -13.99 -11.71
CA ALA A 116 13.38 -13.47 -11.99
C ALA A 116 12.37 -14.59 -12.34
N LEU A 117 12.78 -15.58 -13.15
CA LEU A 117 11.91 -16.71 -13.51
C LEU A 117 11.57 -17.60 -12.31
N LEU A 118 12.57 -17.98 -11.51
CA LEU A 118 12.38 -18.84 -10.35
C LEU A 118 11.56 -18.11 -9.28
N ASP A 119 11.86 -16.84 -9.06
CA ASP A 119 11.16 -15.99 -8.10
C ASP A 119 9.69 -15.78 -8.51
N ALA A 120 9.40 -15.64 -9.81
CA ALA A 120 8.03 -15.56 -10.31
C ALA A 120 7.25 -16.87 -10.11
N GLN A 121 7.90 -18.03 -10.32
CA GLN A 121 7.28 -19.35 -10.07
C GLN A 121 6.99 -19.56 -8.59
N ILE A 122 7.97 -19.31 -7.73
CA ILE A 122 7.83 -19.41 -6.27
C ILE A 122 6.76 -18.43 -5.77
N LEU A 123 6.74 -17.19 -6.27
CA LEU A 123 5.74 -16.20 -5.92
C LEU A 123 4.33 -16.66 -6.30
N ALA A 124 4.16 -17.32 -7.45
CA ALA A 124 2.87 -17.87 -7.84
C ALA A 124 2.38 -18.93 -6.84
N GLU A 125 3.25 -19.85 -6.42
CA GLU A 125 2.92 -20.86 -5.40
C GLU A 125 2.58 -20.21 -4.05
N VAL A 126 3.38 -19.24 -3.60
CA VAL A 126 3.13 -18.48 -2.37
C VAL A 126 1.82 -17.72 -2.43
N TYR A 127 1.54 -17.06 -3.56
CA TYR A 127 0.31 -16.29 -3.74
C TYR A 127 -0.91 -17.20 -3.74
N LEU A 128 -0.84 -18.34 -4.45
CA LEU A 128 -1.89 -19.37 -4.41
C LEU A 128 -2.09 -19.92 -3.00
N ALA A 129 -1.04 -20.15 -2.22
CA ALA A 129 -1.18 -20.58 -0.82
C ALA A 129 -1.83 -19.50 0.06
N MET A 130 -1.51 -18.23 -0.18
CA MET A 130 -2.10 -17.08 0.52
C MET A 130 -3.58 -16.86 0.18
N THR A 131 -3.98 -17.03 -1.08
CA THR A 131 -5.35 -16.75 -1.55
C THR A 131 -6.23 -17.99 -1.68
N GLY A 132 -5.64 -19.18 -1.68
CA GLY A 132 -6.30 -20.48 -1.87
C GLY A 132 -6.70 -21.20 -0.59
N GLY A 133 -6.48 -20.59 0.58
CA GLY A 133 -6.94 -21.13 1.87
C GLY A 133 -8.47 -21.29 1.94
N GLN A 134 -8.96 -21.91 3.02
CA GLN A 134 -10.41 -22.08 3.24
C GLN A 134 -11.15 -20.75 3.04
N THR A 135 -12.02 -20.70 2.03
CA THR A 135 -13.03 -19.66 1.90
C THR A 135 -13.73 -19.56 3.24
N SER A 136 -13.64 -18.41 3.90
CA SER A 136 -14.24 -18.20 5.21
C SER A 136 -15.68 -18.68 5.18
N MET A 137 -16.04 -19.62 6.06
CA MET A 137 -17.45 -19.87 6.32
C MET A 137 -18.01 -18.54 6.80
N ALA A 138 -18.93 -17.98 6.02
CA ALA A 138 -19.57 -16.70 6.32
C ALA A 138 -20.48 -16.87 7.54
N PHE A 139 -19.88 -16.96 8.73
CA PHE A 139 -20.57 -16.63 9.95
C PHE A 139 -20.79 -15.13 9.94
N ALA A 140 -22.02 -14.69 10.27
CA ALA A 140 -22.31 -13.29 10.50
C ALA A 140 -21.45 -12.82 11.69
N MET A 141 -20.25 -12.35 11.38
CA MET A 141 -19.31 -11.83 12.34
C MET A 141 -19.72 -10.38 12.56
N GLU A 142 -20.50 -10.13 13.61
CA GLU A 142 -20.67 -8.80 14.20
C GLU A 142 -19.34 -8.41 14.87
N GLY A 143 -18.33 -8.15 14.03
CA GLY A 143 -17.02 -7.70 14.46
C GLY A 143 -17.08 -6.23 14.83
N GLU A 144 -16.86 -5.94 16.11
CA GLU A 144 -16.57 -4.61 16.61
C GLU A 144 -15.50 -3.92 15.77
N THR A 145 -15.79 -2.66 15.41
CA THR A 145 -14.92 -1.71 14.71
C THR A 145 -14.68 -1.98 13.22
N GLN A 146 -15.70 -1.72 12.41
CA GLN A 146 -15.52 -1.31 11.02
C GLN A 146 -14.75 0.02 10.95
N GLN A 147 -13.42 -0.04 10.83
CA GLN A 147 -12.69 1.01 10.13
C GLN A 147 -12.93 0.81 8.62
N GLN A 148 -14.08 1.31 8.16
CA GLN A 148 -14.35 1.50 6.74
C GLN A 148 -13.38 2.57 6.20
N GLN A 149 -12.45 2.12 5.37
CA GLN A 149 -11.83 3.00 4.39
C GLN A 149 -12.91 3.49 3.42
N GLY A 150 -13.12 4.80 3.38
CA GLY A 150 -13.49 5.50 2.14
C GLY A 150 -14.98 5.59 1.75
N GLU A 151 -15.92 5.11 2.54
CA GLU A 151 -17.32 5.55 2.42
C GLU A 151 -17.66 6.42 3.63
N ALA A 152 -18.21 7.60 3.35
CA ALA A 152 -18.69 8.52 4.38
C ALA A 152 -19.69 7.77 5.28
N THR A 153 -19.20 7.28 6.42
CA THR A 153 -20.05 6.72 7.46
C THR A 153 -21.03 7.81 7.82
N ILE A 154 -22.31 7.57 7.50
CA ILE A 154 -23.39 8.48 7.83
C ILE A 154 -23.49 8.47 9.35
N GLN A 155 -22.73 9.35 10.01
CA GLN A 155 -22.93 9.64 11.43
C GLN A 155 -24.28 10.33 11.54
N ARG A 156 -25.34 9.53 11.70
CA ARG A 156 -26.68 10.02 11.99
C ARG A 156 -26.63 10.63 13.39
N ILE A 157 -26.46 11.94 13.44
CA ILE A 157 -26.66 12.71 14.65
C ILE A 157 -28.16 12.61 14.97
N VAL A 158 -28.49 11.83 15.99
CA VAL A 158 -29.86 11.70 16.48
C VAL A 158 -30.25 13.00 17.16
N ARG A 159 -30.97 13.88 16.46
CA ARG A 159 -31.56 15.08 17.05
C ARG A 159 -32.92 14.73 17.66
N GLN A 160 -32.91 14.04 18.79
CA GLN A 160 -34.13 13.87 19.59
C GLN A 160 -34.47 15.20 20.25
N ALA A 161 -35.53 15.86 19.80
CA ALA A 161 -36.13 16.99 20.51
C ALA A 161 -36.99 16.46 21.66
N SER A 162 -36.33 15.99 22.73
CA SER A 162 -36.99 15.71 24.00
C SER A 162 -37.08 17.00 24.82
N LYS A 163 -38.14 17.12 25.65
CA LYS A 163 -38.34 18.27 26.55
C LYS A 163 -37.30 18.21 27.69
N LEU A 164 -36.07 18.64 27.41
CA LEU A 164 -35.01 18.77 28.40
C LEU A 164 -35.24 20.01 29.26
N ARG A 165 -34.98 19.90 30.57
CA ARG A 165 -35.08 21.02 31.51
C ARG A 165 -33.83 21.89 31.38
N VAL A 166 -34.00 23.16 31.03
CA VAL A 166 -32.95 24.18 31.15
C VAL A 166 -33.00 24.72 32.58
N VAL A 167 -31.86 24.68 33.27
CA VAL A 167 -31.69 25.29 34.59
C VAL A 167 -30.93 26.59 34.39
N PHE A 168 -31.58 27.71 34.69
CA PHE A 168 -30.99 29.04 34.57
C PHE A 168 -30.19 29.39 35.81
N ALA A 169 -29.17 30.24 35.63
CA ALA A 169 -28.46 30.86 36.75
C ALA A 169 -29.41 31.79 37.52
N THR A 170 -29.18 31.89 38.82
CA THR A 170 -29.87 32.82 39.72
C THR A 170 -29.34 34.25 39.57
N ASP A 171 -30.11 35.24 40.05
CA ASP A 171 -29.71 36.65 39.98
C ASP A 171 -28.39 36.92 40.74
N GLU A 172 -28.12 36.18 41.81
CA GLU A 172 -26.88 36.26 42.58
C GLU A 172 -25.67 35.72 41.79
N GLU A 173 -25.84 34.59 41.08
CA GLU A 173 -24.81 34.02 40.22
C GLU A 173 -24.50 34.92 39.02
N ILE A 174 -25.52 35.60 38.47
CA ILE A 174 -25.34 36.59 37.40
C ILE A 174 -24.57 37.80 37.94
N ALA A 175 -24.91 38.32 39.12
CA ALA A 175 -24.18 39.42 39.74
C ALA A 175 -22.71 39.04 40.05
N ALA A 176 -22.46 37.83 40.51
CA ALA A 176 -21.12 37.30 40.73
C ALA A 176 -20.33 37.16 39.41
N HIS A 177 -21.01 36.72 38.33
CA HIS A 177 -20.43 36.66 37.00
C HIS A 177 -20.02 38.05 36.50
N GLU A 178 -20.88 39.06 36.64
CA GLU A 178 -20.56 40.44 36.27
C GLU A 178 -19.35 40.97 37.04
N ALA A 179 -19.30 40.78 38.36
CA ALA A 179 -18.13 41.16 39.16
C ALA A 179 -16.84 40.42 38.71
N ARG A 180 -16.98 39.18 38.21
CA ARG A 180 -15.85 38.43 37.66
C ARG A 180 -15.39 39.00 36.32
N LEU A 181 -16.31 39.42 35.45
CA LEU A 181 -16.01 40.08 34.18
C LEU A 181 -15.34 41.45 34.41
N ASP A 182 -15.77 42.21 35.42
CA ASP A 182 -15.09 43.44 35.87
C ASP A 182 -13.62 43.20 36.21
N LEU A 183 -13.32 42.10 36.91
CA LEU A 183 -11.94 41.72 37.24
C LEU A 183 -11.14 41.34 35.98
N VAL A 184 -11.75 40.60 35.05
CA VAL A 184 -11.11 40.21 33.78
C VAL A 184 -10.78 41.44 32.95
N GLN A 185 -11.72 42.38 32.82
CA GLN A 185 -11.51 43.62 32.07
C GLN A 185 -10.41 44.49 32.71
N LYS A 186 -10.43 44.64 34.04
CA LYS A 186 -9.42 45.44 34.76
C LYS A 186 -8.01 44.84 34.69
N LYS A 187 -7.88 43.51 34.72
CA LYS A 187 -6.55 42.84 34.68
C LYS A 187 -6.06 42.52 33.27
N GLY A 188 -6.96 42.24 32.34
CA GLY A 188 -6.65 41.82 30.96
C GLY A 188 -6.78 42.92 29.91
N GLY A 189 -7.20 44.14 30.29
CA GLY A 189 -7.34 45.29 29.39
C GLY A 189 -8.56 45.25 28.45
N SER A 190 -9.15 44.07 28.22
CA SER A 190 -10.38 43.90 27.45
C SER A 190 -11.16 42.66 27.91
N CYS A 191 -12.47 42.65 27.69
CA CYS A 191 -13.34 41.51 27.99
C CYS A 191 -14.33 41.31 26.83
N LEU A 192 -14.21 40.21 26.08
CA LEU A 192 -15.00 39.97 24.87
C LEU A 192 -16.50 39.79 25.13
N TRP A 193 -16.90 39.38 26.34
CA TRP A 193 -18.31 39.31 26.72
C TRP A 193 -18.93 40.71 26.94
N ARG A 194 -18.10 41.71 27.25
CA ARG A 194 -18.48 43.11 27.48
C ARG A 194 -18.04 44.05 26.36
N ALA A 195 -17.54 43.52 25.25
CA ALA A 195 -17.04 44.28 24.10
C ALA A 195 -18.18 44.81 23.25
#